data_AF-W7QEB7-F1
#
_entry.id   AF-W7QEB7-F1
#
_cell.length_a   1.000
_cell.length_b   1.000
_cell.length_c   1.000
_cell.angle_alpha   90.00
_cell.angle_beta   90.00
_cell.angle_gamma   90.00
#
_symmetry.space_group_name_H-M   'P 1'
#
loop_
_entity.id
_entity.type
_entity.pdbx_description
1 polymer ?
#
loop_
_entity_poly.entity_id
_entity_poly.type
_entity_poly.pdbx_seq_one_letter_code
_entity_poly.pdbx_strand_id
1 'polypeptide(L)'
;MADSREGQFQQDIIDAMVAGGWKAGTASDFERASALYTEDLLGYVKEAWPDRWEKFCKANPQAPEQVFVKKVVRELERAGTLEVLRHGFKVPGVTFDLCSFQPDHGMNPDSLARYRANRLRVVPEVSYSPHARENGKGGESYNPRLDLVLFVNGIPTATLELKSQFKQTVENAKRQYRQDRPVKDPITRKPEPLLTFKRGALVHFAVSQSEVAMTTKLAGKDTYFLPFNRGTAEGGAGNPSPVDELSYATAYLWEQVLAPDAWLKVLGRFLHLERKPVEDFHGHRTTKETLIFPRYHQWEVVNRLIQGTLAEGPGRRYLVQHSAGSGKSNSIAWVAHQLANLYAEDGTKLFNSVIVVTDRTVLDSQLQDTIYQFEHAHGVVCPITRDIGNQSKSEQLADALASNTRIIIVTIQTFPALFDALDKRPHLAEATTR
;
A
#
# COMPACT_ATOMS: atom_id res chain seq x y z
N MET A 1 24.55 -22.45 -1.70
CA MET A 1 24.88 -21.82 -2.99
C MET A 1 23.60 -21.74 -3.78
N ALA A 2 23.14 -20.53 -4.10
CA ALA A 2 21.97 -20.36 -4.96
C ALA A 2 22.22 -21.12 -6.28
N ASP A 3 21.18 -21.76 -6.81
CA ASP A 3 21.25 -22.33 -8.16
C ASP A 3 21.65 -21.18 -9.10
N SER A 4 22.67 -21.40 -9.96
CA SER A 4 23.20 -20.37 -10.88
C SER A 4 22.09 -19.64 -11.66
N ARG A 5 20.97 -20.32 -11.93
CA ARG A 5 19.79 -19.79 -12.62
C ARG A 5 18.87 -18.96 -11.72
N GLU A 6 18.78 -19.27 -10.43
CA GLU A 6 18.08 -18.44 -9.45
C GLU A 6 18.84 -17.13 -9.23
N GLY A 7 20.17 -17.20 -9.21
CA GLY A 7 21.03 -16.01 -9.21
C GLY A 7 20.84 -15.12 -10.44
N GLN A 8 20.78 -15.72 -11.65
CA GLN A 8 20.48 -14.95 -12.87
C GLN A 8 19.07 -14.32 -12.82
N PHE A 9 18.06 -15.09 -12.43
CA PHE A 9 16.69 -14.57 -12.32
C PHE A 9 16.60 -13.40 -11.34
N GLN A 10 17.26 -13.48 -10.19
CA GLN A 10 17.36 -12.37 -9.24
C GLN A 10 18.05 -11.16 -9.86
N GLN A 11 19.16 -11.36 -10.57
CA GLN A 11 19.91 -10.28 -11.18
C GLN A 11 19.09 -9.57 -12.27
N ASP A 12 18.37 -10.31 -13.12
CA ASP A 12 17.51 -9.74 -14.16
C ASP A 12 16.43 -8.83 -13.56
N ILE A 13 15.84 -9.24 -12.42
CA ILE A 13 14.85 -8.41 -11.70
C ILE A 13 15.51 -7.14 -11.17
N ILE A 14 16.68 -7.24 -10.54
CA ILE A 14 17.40 -6.07 -10.00
C ILE A 14 17.74 -5.10 -11.13
N ASP A 15 18.28 -5.59 -12.24
CA ASP A 15 18.67 -4.77 -13.38
C ASP A 15 17.46 -4.04 -13.99
N ALA A 16 16.33 -4.74 -14.14
CA ALA A 16 15.08 -4.14 -14.61
C ALA A 16 14.53 -3.08 -13.63
N MET A 17 14.57 -3.35 -12.32
CA MET A 17 14.13 -2.38 -11.31
C MET A 17 15.02 -1.13 -11.29
N VAL A 18 16.34 -1.31 -11.40
CA VAL A 18 17.31 -0.20 -11.44
C VAL A 18 17.13 0.64 -12.70
N ALA A 19 16.95 0.01 -13.86
CA ALA A 19 16.60 0.70 -15.10
C ALA A 19 15.27 1.47 -14.97
N GLY A 20 14.33 0.96 -14.18
CA GLY A 20 13.05 1.60 -13.85
C GLY A 20 13.12 2.69 -12.77
N GLY A 21 14.31 3.04 -12.25
CA GLY A 21 14.51 4.14 -11.30
C GLY A 21 14.70 3.73 -9.83
N TRP A 22 14.77 2.43 -9.52
CA TRP A 22 15.21 1.97 -8.20
C TRP A 22 16.72 2.14 -8.03
N LYS A 23 17.17 2.30 -6.78
CA LYS A 23 18.58 2.21 -6.41
C LYS A 23 18.91 0.77 -6.05
N ALA A 24 20.05 0.26 -6.50
CA ALA A 24 20.62 -0.97 -5.95
C ALA A 24 21.25 -0.67 -4.57
N GLY A 25 21.06 -1.56 -3.61
CA GLY A 25 21.69 -1.49 -2.30
C GLY A 25 22.52 -2.72 -1.98
N THR A 26 23.23 -2.66 -0.85
CA THR A 26 24.02 -3.80 -0.33
C THR A 26 23.43 -4.29 0.99
N ALA A 27 23.52 -5.59 1.24
CA ALA A 27 23.03 -6.18 2.49
C ALA A 27 23.82 -5.71 3.72
N SER A 28 25.06 -5.22 3.56
CA SER A 28 25.89 -4.72 4.67
C SER A 28 25.39 -3.40 5.25
N ASP A 29 24.71 -2.59 4.43
CA ASP A 29 24.23 -1.26 4.82
C ASP A 29 22.85 -1.33 5.50
N PHE A 30 22.20 -2.50 5.47
CA PHE A 30 20.98 -2.77 6.21
C PHE A 30 21.27 -2.98 7.71
N GLU A 31 20.66 -2.17 8.57
CA GLU A 31 20.87 -2.23 10.01
C GLU A 31 19.81 -3.13 10.66
N ARG A 32 20.23 -4.33 11.12
CA ARG A 32 19.30 -5.39 11.55
C ARG A 32 18.46 -5.06 12.78
N ALA A 33 18.99 -4.26 13.73
CA ALA A 33 18.27 -3.96 14.97
C ALA A 33 17.14 -2.96 14.73
N SER A 34 17.39 -1.91 13.95
CA SER A 34 16.33 -1.00 13.49
C SER A 34 15.54 -1.56 12.30
N ALA A 35 16.02 -2.57 11.60
CA ALA A 35 15.49 -3.05 10.32
C ALA A 35 15.24 -1.91 9.32
N LEU A 36 16.21 -1.01 9.20
CA LEU A 36 16.20 0.14 8.28
C LEU A 36 17.44 0.16 7.39
N TYR A 37 17.31 0.78 6.23
CA TYR A 37 18.44 1.27 5.44
C TYR A 37 18.72 2.71 5.85
N THR A 38 19.51 2.91 6.90
CA THR A 38 19.62 4.19 7.62
C THR A 38 20.18 5.33 6.76
N GLU A 39 21.06 5.02 5.81
CA GLU A 39 21.59 5.97 4.83
C GLU A 39 20.45 6.65 4.04
N ASP A 40 19.49 5.88 3.54
CA ASP A 40 18.39 6.42 2.73
C ASP A 40 17.40 7.21 3.59
N LEU A 41 17.14 6.76 4.83
CA LEU A 41 16.27 7.47 5.77
C LEU A 41 16.84 8.86 6.08
N LEU A 42 18.12 8.92 6.45
CA LEU A 42 18.80 10.17 6.77
C LEU A 42 18.99 11.03 5.51
N GLY A 43 19.35 10.42 4.39
CA GLY A 43 19.52 11.08 3.10
C GLY A 43 18.23 11.76 2.64
N TYR A 44 17.09 11.06 2.69
CA TYR A 44 15.80 11.63 2.35
C TYR A 44 15.44 12.83 3.23
N VAL A 45 15.56 12.69 4.56
CA VAL A 45 15.16 13.77 5.48
C VAL A 45 16.04 15.01 5.34
N LYS A 46 17.34 14.83 5.13
CA LYS A 46 18.28 15.94 4.89
C LYS A 46 18.01 16.66 3.57
N GLU A 47 17.63 15.94 2.53
CA GLU A 47 17.36 16.48 1.20
C GLU A 47 15.97 17.11 1.08
N ALA A 48 14.92 16.40 1.54
CA ALA A 48 13.54 16.84 1.43
C ALA A 48 13.16 17.91 2.47
N TRP A 49 13.85 17.93 3.62
CA TRP A 49 13.50 18.76 4.77
C TRP A 49 14.71 19.37 5.49
N PRO A 50 15.60 20.11 4.79
CA PRO A 50 16.85 20.62 5.35
C PRO A 50 16.63 21.51 6.59
N ASP A 51 15.67 22.45 6.54
CA ASP A 51 15.39 23.35 7.67
C ASP A 51 14.88 22.61 8.92
N ARG A 52 14.07 21.55 8.69
CA ARG A 52 13.54 20.70 9.77
C ARG A 52 14.67 19.89 10.38
N TRP A 53 15.56 19.37 9.55
CA TRP A 53 16.75 18.64 9.98
C TRP A 53 17.70 19.53 10.79
N GLU A 54 17.96 20.77 10.36
CA GLU A 54 18.83 21.70 11.08
C GLU A 54 18.27 22.03 12.48
N LYS A 55 16.97 22.32 12.57
CA LYS A 55 16.28 22.54 13.86
C LYS A 55 16.39 21.33 14.78
N PHE A 56 16.23 20.12 14.23
CA PHE A 56 16.38 18.88 14.98
C PHE A 56 17.81 18.68 15.49
N CYS A 57 18.83 19.00 14.69
CA CYS A 57 20.23 18.94 15.08
C CYS A 57 20.55 19.91 16.23
N LYS A 58 20.03 21.15 16.18
CA LYS A 58 20.19 22.13 17.27
C LYS A 58 19.62 21.63 18.60
N ALA A 59 18.50 20.90 18.57
CA ALA A 59 17.91 20.29 19.76
C ALA A 59 18.62 19.01 20.23
N ASN A 60 19.45 18.37 19.38
CA ASN A 60 20.11 17.09 19.65
C ASN A 60 21.60 17.12 19.21
N PRO A 61 22.47 17.93 19.84
CA PRO A 61 23.79 18.27 19.31
C PRO A 61 24.82 17.12 19.32
N GLN A 62 24.64 16.10 20.15
CA GLN A 62 25.65 15.05 20.35
C GLN A 62 25.65 13.97 19.26
N ALA A 63 24.47 13.48 18.86
CA ALA A 63 24.33 12.38 17.90
C ALA A 63 22.96 12.45 17.20
N PRO A 64 22.67 13.51 16.43
CA PRO A 64 21.34 13.75 15.89
C PRO A 64 20.84 12.60 15.02
N GLU A 65 21.69 12.00 14.19
CA GLU A 65 21.31 10.86 13.33
C GLU A 65 20.85 9.64 14.12
N GLN A 66 21.62 9.24 15.14
CA GLN A 66 21.27 8.10 15.99
C GLN A 66 19.99 8.37 16.78
N VAL A 67 19.80 9.59 17.28
CA VAL A 67 18.58 9.98 17.99
C VAL A 67 17.39 9.95 17.04
N PHE A 68 17.55 10.45 15.81
CA PHE A 68 16.51 10.43 14.79
C PHE A 68 16.06 9.01 14.45
N VAL A 69 17.01 8.11 14.15
CA VAL A 69 16.72 6.70 13.88
C VAL A 69 15.97 6.05 15.04
N LYS A 70 16.38 6.29 16.30
CA LYS A 70 15.66 5.79 17.48
C LYS A 70 14.22 6.31 17.58
N LYS A 71 13.98 7.57 17.22
CA LYS A 71 12.64 8.15 17.21
C LYS A 71 11.77 7.53 16.11
N VAL A 72 12.33 7.31 14.92
CA VAL A 72 11.64 6.60 13.83
C VAL A 72 11.29 5.17 14.21
N VAL A 73 12.23 4.41 14.77
CA VAL A 73 11.99 3.03 15.23
C VAL A 73 10.86 2.98 16.26
N ARG A 74 10.88 3.88 17.25
CA ARG A 74 9.80 3.96 18.24
C ARG A 74 8.44 4.25 17.61
N GLU A 75 8.40 5.08 16.57
CA GLU A 75 7.16 5.35 15.87
C GLU A 75 6.70 4.18 15.01
N LEU A 76 7.61 3.49 14.32
CA LEU A 76 7.29 2.27 13.58
C LEU A 76 6.72 1.17 14.50
N GLU A 77 7.20 1.07 15.74
CA GLU A 77 6.66 0.16 16.75
C GLU A 77 5.27 0.57 17.23
N ARG A 78 5.01 1.88 17.35
CA ARG A 78 3.74 2.42 17.89
C ARG A 78 2.63 2.47 16.84
N ALA A 79 2.93 3.04 15.69
CA ALA A 79 1.97 3.41 14.65
C ALA A 79 1.98 2.40 13.47
N GLY A 80 3.16 1.87 13.15
CA GLY A 80 3.39 1.00 12.01
C GLY A 80 3.91 1.72 10.77
N THR A 81 4.53 0.97 9.87
CA THR A 81 5.16 1.40 8.63
C THR A 81 4.24 2.22 7.74
N LEU A 82 3.01 1.76 7.51
CA LEU A 82 2.07 2.46 6.61
C LEU A 82 1.72 3.85 7.14
N GLU A 83 1.45 3.97 8.43
CA GLU A 83 1.12 5.22 9.10
C GLU A 83 2.30 6.20 9.07
N VAL A 84 3.50 5.69 9.39
CA VAL A 84 4.74 6.47 9.40
C VAL A 84 5.09 6.98 8.00
N LEU A 85 4.89 6.19 6.95
CA LEU A 85 5.10 6.64 5.57
C LEU A 85 4.09 7.71 5.16
N ARG A 86 2.82 7.59 5.56
CA ARG A 86 1.75 8.52 5.15
C ARG A 86 1.73 9.83 5.92
N HIS A 87 2.00 9.77 7.21
CA HIS A 87 1.75 10.87 8.13
C HIS A 87 2.99 11.28 8.92
N GLY A 88 4.10 10.56 8.73
CA GLY A 88 5.34 10.89 9.39
C GLY A 88 5.22 10.75 10.90
N PHE A 89 5.90 11.62 11.62
CA PHE A 89 5.83 11.66 13.09
C PHE A 89 6.23 13.03 13.65
N LYS A 90 5.83 13.26 14.90
CA LYS A 90 6.10 14.51 15.61
C LYS A 90 7.23 14.34 16.61
N VAL A 91 8.15 15.30 16.61
CA VAL A 91 9.16 15.51 17.65
C VAL A 91 9.00 16.93 18.22
N PRO A 92 9.56 17.24 19.40
CA PRO A 92 9.47 18.59 19.95
C PRO A 92 9.93 19.65 18.93
N GLY A 93 9.03 20.56 18.57
CA GLY A 93 9.28 21.68 17.65
C GLY A 93 9.28 21.36 16.14
N VAL A 94 9.20 20.09 15.73
CA VAL A 94 9.29 19.70 14.31
C VAL A 94 8.38 18.49 14.00
N THR A 95 7.72 18.49 12.85
CA THR A 95 7.04 17.30 12.29
C THR A 95 7.83 16.82 11.08
N PHE A 96 8.12 15.53 10.99
CA PHE A 96 8.85 14.95 9.86
C PHE A 96 7.94 14.04 9.06
N ASP A 97 7.84 14.31 7.76
CA ASP A 97 7.22 13.41 6.79
C ASP A 97 8.32 12.50 6.24
N LEU A 98 8.12 11.19 6.26
CA LEU A 98 9.13 10.20 5.86
C LEU A 98 8.93 9.65 4.45
N CYS A 99 7.88 10.08 3.76
CA CYS A 99 7.64 9.80 2.35
C CYS A 99 6.78 10.92 1.77
N SER A 100 7.09 11.33 0.54
CA SER A 100 6.27 12.30 -0.19
C SER A 100 5.51 11.56 -1.27
N PHE A 101 4.19 11.73 -1.35
CA PHE A 101 3.39 11.15 -2.42
C PHE A 101 3.22 12.17 -3.55
N GLN A 102 2.91 11.69 -4.75
CA GLN A 102 2.69 12.56 -5.88
C GLN A 102 1.57 13.55 -5.51
N PRO A 103 1.83 14.87 -5.58
CA PRO A 103 0.80 15.84 -5.24
C PRO A 103 -0.34 15.71 -6.24
N ASP A 104 -1.58 15.84 -5.76
CA ASP A 104 -2.75 15.82 -6.66
C ASP A 104 -2.74 16.98 -7.66
N HIS A 105 -1.89 17.99 -7.40
CA HIS A 105 -1.69 19.17 -8.20
C HIS A 105 -0.23 19.50 -8.41
N GLY A 106 0.14 19.82 -9.65
CA GLY A 106 1.49 20.28 -10.01
C GLY A 106 1.85 21.70 -9.52
N MET A 107 0.97 22.39 -8.80
CA MET A 107 1.16 23.81 -8.48
C MET A 107 2.18 24.10 -7.37
N ASN A 108 2.69 23.11 -6.64
CA ASN A 108 3.71 23.32 -5.60
C ASN A 108 5.07 22.70 -5.99
N PRO A 109 6.03 23.53 -6.46
CA PRO A 109 7.37 23.08 -6.83
C PRO A 109 8.12 22.36 -5.69
N ASP A 110 7.95 22.80 -4.44
CA ASP A 110 8.60 22.19 -3.28
C ASP A 110 8.05 20.78 -3.02
N SER A 111 6.74 20.59 -3.13
CA SER A 111 6.13 19.27 -3.00
C SER A 111 6.62 18.31 -4.09
N LEU A 112 6.76 18.79 -5.32
CA LEU A 112 7.31 17.99 -6.42
C LEU A 112 8.81 17.68 -6.21
N ALA A 113 9.59 18.63 -5.70
CA ALA A 113 10.99 18.42 -5.37
C ALA A 113 11.14 17.34 -4.29
N ARG A 114 10.32 17.38 -3.23
CA ARG A 114 10.30 16.35 -2.17
C ARG A 114 9.82 14.99 -2.66
N TYR A 115 8.86 14.97 -3.58
CA TYR A 115 8.43 13.74 -4.26
C TYR A 115 9.60 13.10 -5.02
N ARG A 116 10.36 13.89 -5.78
CA ARG A 116 11.54 13.44 -6.52
C ARG A 116 12.71 13.04 -5.61
N ALA A 117 12.77 13.58 -4.39
CA ALA A 117 13.77 13.21 -3.39
C ALA A 117 13.56 11.82 -2.80
N ASN A 118 12.40 11.18 -3.00
CA ASN A 118 12.16 9.82 -2.51
C ASN A 118 13.21 8.84 -3.05
N ARG A 119 13.67 7.94 -2.16
CA ARG A 119 14.70 6.95 -2.42
C ARG A 119 14.06 5.57 -2.33
N LEU A 120 13.85 4.95 -3.48
CA LEU A 120 13.36 3.58 -3.56
C LEU A 120 14.56 2.67 -3.81
N ARG A 121 14.78 1.69 -2.94
CA ARG A 121 15.97 0.83 -2.99
C ARG A 121 15.62 -0.65 -2.93
N VAL A 122 16.20 -1.41 -3.85
CA VAL A 122 16.17 -2.88 -3.85
C VAL A 122 17.49 -3.39 -3.27
N VAL A 123 17.40 -4.24 -2.25
CA VAL A 123 18.57 -4.81 -1.57
C VAL A 123 18.50 -6.33 -1.66
N PRO A 124 19.49 -7.00 -2.29
CA PRO A 124 19.55 -8.44 -2.35
C PRO A 124 20.13 -9.07 -1.08
N GLU A 125 19.79 -10.32 -0.81
CA GLU A 125 20.43 -11.20 0.18
C GLU A 125 20.44 -10.63 1.61
N VAL A 126 19.34 -10.02 2.03
CA VAL A 126 19.25 -9.33 3.32
C VAL A 126 19.15 -10.34 4.46
N SER A 127 20.24 -10.47 5.22
CA SER A 127 20.22 -11.08 6.55
C SER A 127 19.49 -10.17 7.52
N TYR A 128 18.28 -10.56 7.91
CA TYR A 128 17.37 -9.65 8.61
C TYR A 128 17.42 -9.72 10.14
N SER A 129 18.00 -10.78 10.70
CA SER A 129 17.86 -11.01 12.14
C SER A 129 18.88 -10.27 12.99
N PRO A 130 18.45 -9.44 13.97
CA PRO A 130 19.34 -8.88 14.99
C PRO A 130 19.78 -9.92 16.02
N HIS A 131 19.25 -11.14 15.95
CA HIS A 131 19.58 -12.27 16.81
C HIS A 131 20.43 -13.32 16.09
N ALA A 132 21.00 -12.94 14.94
CA ALA A 132 21.84 -13.81 14.16
C ALA A 132 23.03 -14.31 14.99
N ARG A 133 23.32 -15.60 14.89
CA ARG A 133 24.38 -16.29 15.62
C ARG A 133 25.05 -17.29 14.70
N GLU A 134 26.37 -17.24 14.67
CA GLU A 134 27.22 -18.26 14.06
C GLU A 134 27.77 -19.13 15.19
N ASN A 135 27.71 -20.46 15.03
CA ASN A 135 28.17 -21.43 16.04
C ASN A 135 27.51 -21.25 17.43
N GLY A 136 26.17 -21.18 17.48
CA GLY A 136 25.42 -21.06 18.74
C GLY A 136 25.69 -22.20 19.72
N LYS A 137 25.39 -22.00 21.01
CA LYS A 137 25.48 -23.07 22.04
C LYS A 137 24.63 -24.27 21.60
N GLY A 138 25.28 -25.38 21.27
CA GLY A 138 24.63 -26.59 20.71
C GLY A 138 24.84 -26.81 19.20
N GLY A 139 25.61 -25.98 18.51
CA GLY A 139 25.92 -26.13 17.08
C GLY A 139 24.90 -25.49 16.13
N GLU A 140 23.83 -24.88 16.63
CA GLU A 140 22.80 -24.25 15.80
C GLU A 140 23.21 -22.85 15.32
N SER A 141 23.34 -22.70 14.01
CA SER A 141 23.50 -21.41 13.33
C SER A 141 22.12 -20.81 13.02
N TYR A 142 21.96 -19.50 13.21
CA TYR A 142 20.73 -18.78 12.87
C TYR A 142 21.11 -17.49 12.16
N ASN A 143 20.85 -17.43 10.86
CA ASN A 143 21.14 -16.26 10.05
C ASN A 143 20.21 -16.24 8.82
N PRO A 144 18.88 -16.06 9.03
CA PRO A 144 17.92 -16.13 7.94
C PRO A 144 18.11 -14.94 7.00
N ARG A 145 17.96 -15.18 5.69
CA ARG A 145 18.15 -14.20 4.61
C ARG A 145 16.94 -14.17 3.71
N LEU A 146 16.56 -12.98 3.24
CA LEU A 146 15.56 -12.82 2.19
C LEU A 146 16.26 -12.52 0.86
N ASP A 147 15.71 -13.03 -0.24
CA ASP A 147 16.31 -12.86 -1.57
C ASP A 147 16.32 -11.38 -1.98
N LEU A 148 15.19 -10.67 -1.86
CA LEU A 148 15.11 -9.22 -2.06
C LEU A 148 14.29 -8.53 -0.97
N VAL A 149 14.71 -7.33 -0.58
CA VAL A 149 13.95 -6.41 0.28
C VAL A 149 13.86 -5.04 -0.38
N LEU A 150 12.66 -4.49 -0.42
CA LEU A 150 12.37 -3.18 -1.00
C LEU A 150 12.16 -2.15 0.09
N PHE A 151 12.88 -1.03 -0.02
CA PHE A 151 12.81 0.09 0.91
C PHE A 151 12.32 1.35 0.21
N VAL A 152 11.54 2.15 0.94
CA VAL A 152 11.19 3.53 0.58
C VAL A 152 11.74 4.43 1.67
N ASN A 153 12.66 5.32 1.32
CA ASN A 153 13.37 6.22 2.24
C ASN A 153 13.95 5.47 3.45
N GLY A 154 14.52 4.29 3.19
CA GLY A 154 15.12 3.43 4.20
C GLY A 154 14.16 2.61 5.05
N ILE A 155 12.84 2.76 4.87
CA ILE A 155 11.82 1.99 5.58
C ILE A 155 11.39 0.79 4.73
N PRO A 156 11.35 -0.44 5.28
CA PRO A 156 11.03 -1.63 4.51
C PRO A 156 9.54 -1.66 4.13
N THR A 157 9.26 -1.87 2.84
CA THR A 157 7.87 -1.88 2.32
C THR A 157 7.47 -3.23 1.73
N ALA A 158 8.40 -3.99 1.16
CA ALA A 158 8.11 -5.33 0.64
C ALA A 158 9.30 -6.27 0.79
N THR A 159 9.04 -7.58 0.82
CA THR A 159 10.07 -8.62 0.65
C THR A 159 9.68 -9.57 -0.47
N LEU A 160 10.67 -10.15 -1.14
CA LEU A 160 10.46 -11.14 -2.19
C LEU A 160 11.32 -12.38 -1.91
N GLU A 161 10.74 -13.56 -2.12
CA GLU A 161 11.45 -14.85 -2.22
C GLU A 161 11.25 -15.38 -3.64
N LEU A 162 12.35 -15.69 -4.32
CA LEU A 162 12.42 -15.97 -5.75
C LEU A 162 12.74 -17.45 -5.97
N LYS A 163 12.09 -18.10 -6.94
CA LYS A 163 12.35 -19.49 -7.31
C LYS A 163 12.43 -19.67 -8.83
N SER A 164 13.53 -20.24 -9.32
CA SER A 164 13.68 -20.58 -10.74
C SER A 164 12.96 -21.90 -11.09
N GLN A 165 12.32 -21.94 -12.26
CA GLN A 165 11.24 -22.89 -12.54
C GLN A 165 11.69 -24.29 -13.01
N PHE A 166 12.98 -24.56 -13.16
CA PHE A 166 13.42 -25.87 -13.69
C PHE A 166 13.14 -27.05 -12.75
N LYS A 167 12.92 -26.80 -11.45
CA LYS A 167 12.54 -27.83 -10.44
C LYS A 167 11.59 -27.33 -9.33
N GLN A 168 11.29 -26.03 -9.28
CA GLN A 168 10.70 -25.41 -8.08
C GLN A 168 9.51 -24.51 -8.44
N THR A 169 8.36 -24.75 -7.82
CA THR A 169 7.14 -23.98 -8.01
C THR A 169 7.07 -22.79 -7.04
N VAL A 170 6.11 -21.89 -7.23
CA VAL A 170 5.82 -20.80 -6.28
C VAL A 170 5.53 -21.33 -4.87
N GLU A 171 5.08 -22.58 -4.72
CA GLU A 171 4.90 -23.24 -3.42
C GLU A 171 6.21 -23.40 -2.63
N ASN A 172 7.36 -23.52 -3.30
CA ASN A 172 8.65 -23.58 -2.61
C ASN A 172 9.01 -22.22 -1.99
N ALA A 173 8.73 -21.11 -2.69
CA ALA A 173 8.89 -19.77 -2.12
C ALA A 173 7.92 -19.54 -0.94
N LYS A 174 6.65 -19.97 -1.07
CA LYS A 174 5.69 -19.95 0.04
C LYS A 174 6.16 -20.79 1.23
N ARG A 175 6.76 -21.97 0.97
CA ARG A 175 7.33 -22.83 2.02
C ARG A 175 8.47 -22.14 2.75
N GLN A 176 9.38 -21.48 2.04
CA GLN A 176 10.48 -20.73 2.66
C GLN A 176 9.96 -19.68 3.64
N TYR A 177 8.96 -18.88 3.25
CA TYR A 177 8.32 -17.95 4.18
C TYR A 177 7.70 -18.63 5.40
N ARG A 178 7.04 -19.79 5.22
CA ARG A 178 6.34 -20.51 6.29
C ARG A 178 7.29 -21.19 7.29
N GLN A 179 8.45 -21.65 6.83
CA GLN A 179 9.33 -22.55 7.57
C GLN A 179 10.71 -21.96 7.87
N ASP A 180 11.29 -21.24 6.92
CA ASP A 180 12.69 -20.79 6.96
C ASP A 180 12.85 -19.29 7.25
N ARG A 181 11.74 -18.54 7.24
CA ARG A 181 11.67 -17.10 7.57
C ARG A 181 10.84 -16.87 8.83
N PRO A 182 11.30 -17.33 10.01
CA PRO A 182 10.54 -17.15 11.22
C PRO A 182 10.41 -15.66 11.56
N VAL A 183 9.22 -15.25 12.00
CA VAL A 183 8.89 -13.87 12.43
C VAL A 183 9.39 -13.54 13.85
N LYS A 184 9.92 -14.55 14.54
CA LYS A 184 10.54 -14.47 15.87
C LYS A 184 11.74 -15.39 15.87
N ASP A 185 12.83 -15.00 16.54
CA ASP A 185 13.96 -15.89 16.73
C ASP A 185 13.50 -17.20 17.40
N PRO A 186 13.86 -18.39 16.86
CA PRO A 186 13.40 -19.68 17.38
C PRO A 186 13.72 -19.92 18.86
N ILE A 187 14.84 -19.38 19.36
CA ILE A 187 15.33 -19.62 20.73
C ILE A 187 14.84 -18.55 21.71
N THR A 188 15.21 -17.29 21.48
CA THR A 188 14.90 -16.17 22.38
C THR A 188 13.45 -15.71 22.27
N ARG A 189 12.73 -16.13 21.22
CA ARG A 189 11.34 -15.75 20.91
C ARG A 189 11.14 -14.24 20.73
N LYS A 190 12.24 -13.48 20.60
CA LYS A 190 12.22 -12.06 20.31
C LYS A 190 11.74 -11.81 18.88
N PRO A 191 10.99 -10.73 18.64
CA PRO A 191 10.45 -10.42 17.33
C PRO A 191 11.55 -10.09 16.32
N GLU A 192 11.35 -10.50 15.08
CA GLU A 192 12.17 -10.12 13.95
C GLU A 192 11.61 -8.82 13.35
N PRO A 193 12.27 -7.66 13.52
CA PRO A 193 11.62 -6.37 13.27
C PRO A 193 11.19 -6.19 11.81
N LEU A 194 11.96 -6.70 10.84
CA LEU A 194 11.65 -6.62 9.41
C LEU A 194 10.36 -7.37 9.03
N LEU A 195 10.04 -8.47 9.71
CA LEU A 195 8.88 -9.33 9.40
C LEU A 195 7.72 -9.15 10.38
N THR A 196 7.84 -8.21 11.33
CA THR A 196 6.81 -7.95 12.32
C THR A 196 5.62 -7.24 11.66
N PHE A 197 4.43 -7.82 11.76
CA PHE A 197 3.20 -7.27 11.20
C PHE A 197 3.01 -5.78 11.60
N LYS A 198 2.56 -4.95 10.65
CA LYS A 198 2.45 -3.48 10.72
C LYS A 198 3.77 -2.71 10.85
N ARG A 199 4.78 -3.21 11.55
CA ARG A 199 6.04 -2.51 11.84
C ARG A 199 7.15 -2.75 10.80
N GLY A 200 7.15 -3.90 10.16
CA GLY A 200 8.13 -4.32 9.16
C GLY A 200 7.64 -4.04 7.73
N ALA A 201 8.08 -4.90 6.80
CA ALA A 201 7.55 -4.90 5.44
C ALA A 201 6.03 -5.12 5.41
N LEU A 202 5.35 -4.43 4.50
CA LEU A 202 3.88 -4.39 4.42
C LEU A 202 3.30 -5.55 3.58
N VAL A 203 4.10 -6.12 2.68
CA VAL A 203 3.72 -7.24 1.83
C VAL A 203 4.93 -8.13 1.54
N HIS A 204 4.69 -9.42 1.35
CA HIS A 204 5.69 -10.43 1.06
C HIS A 204 5.27 -11.19 -0.20
N PHE A 205 6.10 -11.18 -1.22
CA PHE A 205 5.84 -11.84 -2.50
C PHE A 205 6.66 -13.14 -2.62
N ALA A 206 5.96 -14.23 -2.88
CA ALA A 206 6.56 -15.47 -3.36
C ALA A 206 6.48 -15.46 -4.89
N VAL A 207 7.64 -15.50 -5.56
CA VAL A 207 7.74 -15.27 -7.01
C VAL A 207 8.46 -16.46 -7.66
N SER A 208 7.84 -17.02 -8.69
CA SER A 208 8.52 -17.86 -9.67
C SER A 208 8.59 -17.13 -11.03
N GLN A 209 9.17 -17.77 -12.04
CA GLN A 209 9.16 -17.23 -13.41
C GLN A 209 7.75 -17.17 -14.03
N SER A 210 6.79 -17.95 -13.51
CA SER A 210 5.44 -18.06 -14.05
C SER A 210 4.33 -17.50 -13.16
N GLU A 211 4.52 -17.48 -11.83
CA GLU A 211 3.48 -17.17 -10.86
C GLU A 211 3.98 -16.28 -9.73
N VAL A 212 3.08 -15.41 -9.26
CA VAL A 212 3.26 -14.57 -8.08
C VAL A 212 2.16 -14.88 -7.08
N ALA A 213 2.54 -15.05 -5.82
CA ALA A 213 1.63 -15.03 -4.70
C ALA A 213 2.10 -14.02 -3.66
N MET A 214 1.18 -13.49 -2.87
CA MET A 214 1.48 -12.47 -1.88
C MET A 214 0.78 -12.71 -0.54
N THR A 215 1.34 -12.16 0.52
CA THR A 215 0.71 -12.09 1.83
C THR A 215 1.10 -10.80 2.55
N THR A 216 0.20 -10.24 3.35
CA THR A 216 0.46 -9.03 4.15
C THR A 216 0.80 -9.35 5.60
N LYS A 217 0.76 -10.64 5.98
CA LYS A 217 1.09 -11.09 7.33
C LYS A 217 1.65 -12.50 7.31
N LEU A 218 2.93 -12.62 7.69
CA LEU A 218 3.55 -13.90 8.00
C LEU A 218 3.05 -14.41 9.36
N ALA A 219 2.59 -15.65 9.40
CA ALA A 219 2.09 -16.35 10.57
C ALA A 219 2.69 -17.77 10.69
N GLY A 220 3.95 -17.93 10.27
CA GLY A 220 4.61 -19.24 10.22
C GLY A 220 3.86 -20.20 9.30
N LYS A 221 3.55 -21.42 9.77
CA LYS A 221 2.81 -22.42 9.00
C LYS A 221 1.41 -21.97 8.57
N ASP A 222 0.77 -21.11 9.37
CA ASP A 222 -0.58 -20.58 9.12
C ASP A 222 -0.58 -19.38 8.16
N THR A 223 0.57 -19.06 7.55
CA THR A 223 0.67 -17.99 6.56
C THR A 223 -0.20 -18.33 5.35
N TYR A 224 -1.18 -17.47 5.11
CA TYR A 224 -2.07 -17.55 3.97
C TYR A 224 -1.56 -16.64 2.84
N PHE A 225 -1.39 -17.22 1.65
CA PHE A 225 -0.96 -16.53 0.44
C PHE A 225 -2.12 -16.39 -0.53
N LEU A 226 -2.31 -15.18 -1.05
CA LEU A 226 -3.24 -14.88 -2.12
C LEU A 226 -2.50 -14.92 -3.47
N PRO A 227 -3.14 -15.41 -4.55
CA PRO A 227 -2.58 -15.27 -5.89
C PRO A 227 -2.52 -13.79 -6.27
N PHE A 228 -1.44 -13.40 -6.96
CA PHE A 228 -1.23 -12.04 -7.47
C PHE A 228 -0.94 -12.06 -8.98
N ASN A 229 -1.54 -13.02 -9.69
CA ASN A 229 -1.39 -13.22 -11.13
C ASN A 229 -2.36 -12.36 -11.95
N ARG A 230 -2.04 -12.14 -13.23
CA ARG A 230 -2.81 -11.35 -14.20
C ARG A 230 -4.11 -12.02 -14.65
N GLY A 231 -4.15 -13.35 -14.61
CA GLY A 231 -5.15 -14.15 -15.33
C GLY A 231 -4.73 -14.38 -16.78
N THR A 232 -5.29 -15.42 -17.41
CA THR A 232 -5.07 -15.70 -18.84
C THR A 232 -6.07 -14.95 -19.72
N ALA A 233 -5.80 -14.88 -21.03
CA ALA A 233 -6.69 -14.22 -21.99
C ALA A 233 -8.09 -14.87 -22.03
N GLU A 234 -8.19 -16.18 -21.75
CA GLU A 234 -9.46 -16.91 -21.65
C GLU A 234 -10.17 -16.73 -20.30
N GLY A 235 -9.64 -15.89 -19.40
CA GLY A 235 -10.19 -15.66 -18.06
C GLY A 235 -9.79 -16.71 -17.02
N GLY A 236 -8.74 -17.50 -17.30
CA GLY A 236 -8.21 -18.52 -16.40
C GLY A 236 -7.27 -18.00 -15.32
N ALA A 237 -6.91 -18.87 -14.37
CA ALA A 237 -5.90 -18.58 -13.36
C ALA A 237 -4.48 -18.63 -13.94
N GLY A 238 -3.52 -17.96 -13.29
CA GLY A 238 -2.13 -17.91 -13.74
C GLY A 238 -1.81 -16.62 -14.52
N ASN A 239 -0.69 -16.61 -15.22
CA ASN A 239 -0.24 -15.49 -16.05
C ASN A 239 -0.24 -15.90 -17.52
N PRO A 240 -0.42 -14.94 -18.45
CA PRO A 240 -0.23 -15.23 -19.87
C PRO A 240 1.22 -15.65 -20.13
N SER A 241 1.43 -16.49 -21.15
CA SER A 241 2.78 -16.83 -21.59
C SER A 241 3.54 -15.54 -21.95
N PRO A 242 4.84 -15.47 -21.62
CA PRO A 242 5.67 -14.34 -21.99
C PRO A 242 5.68 -14.17 -23.52
N VAL A 243 5.73 -12.92 -23.97
CA VAL A 243 5.71 -12.58 -25.41
C VAL A 243 7.06 -12.88 -26.07
N ASP A 244 8.15 -12.74 -25.29
CA ASP A 244 9.53 -13.02 -25.68
C ASP A 244 10.10 -14.15 -24.82
N GLU A 245 10.93 -15.01 -25.41
CA GLU A 245 11.64 -16.09 -24.71
C GLU A 245 12.58 -15.59 -23.62
N LEU A 246 13.04 -14.32 -23.73
CA LEU A 246 13.87 -13.65 -22.72
C LEU A 246 13.05 -12.97 -21.61
N SER A 247 11.71 -12.98 -21.71
CA SER A 247 10.83 -12.31 -20.75
C SER A 247 10.16 -13.30 -19.79
N TYR A 248 9.80 -12.80 -18.61
CA TYR A 248 9.17 -13.59 -17.56
C TYR A 248 7.67 -13.33 -17.51
N ALA A 249 6.83 -14.35 -17.30
CA ALA A 249 5.38 -14.16 -17.15
C ALA A 249 5.05 -13.30 -15.92
N THR A 250 5.98 -13.21 -14.95
CA THR A 250 5.89 -12.41 -13.73
C THR A 250 6.48 -11.01 -13.86
N ALA A 251 6.97 -10.60 -15.03
CA ALA A 251 7.65 -9.32 -15.24
C ALA A 251 6.79 -8.09 -14.90
N TYR A 252 5.47 -8.19 -15.07
CA TYR A 252 4.53 -7.16 -14.66
C TYR A 252 4.67 -6.75 -13.18
N LEU A 253 5.17 -7.64 -12.31
CA LEU A 253 5.38 -7.32 -10.91
C LEU A 253 6.40 -6.19 -10.78
N TRP A 254 7.60 -6.33 -11.34
CA TRP A 254 8.64 -5.31 -11.20
C TRP A 254 8.53 -4.17 -12.21
N GLU A 255 8.02 -4.42 -13.41
CA GLU A 255 7.88 -3.41 -14.46
C GLU A 255 6.68 -2.47 -14.25
N GLN A 256 5.61 -2.95 -13.62
CA GLN A 256 4.36 -2.18 -13.49
C GLN A 256 3.98 -1.92 -12.05
N VAL A 257 3.90 -2.97 -11.21
CA VAL A 257 3.39 -2.83 -9.83
C VAL A 257 4.44 -2.20 -8.90
N LEU A 258 5.71 -2.60 -9.04
CA LEU A 258 6.83 -2.08 -8.27
C LEU A 258 7.53 -0.91 -8.96
N ALA A 259 7.06 -0.44 -10.13
CA ALA A 259 7.57 0.81 -10.71
C ALA A 259 7.46 1.95 -9.68
N PRO A 260 8.44 2.86 -9.54
CA PRO A 260 8.50 3.78 -8.41
C PRO A 260 7.22 4.57 -8.13
N ASP A 261 6.66 5.20 -9.17
CA ASP A 261 5.41 5.97 -9.05
C ASP A 261 4.22 5.07 -8.69
N ALA A 262 4.14 3.89 -9.30
CA ALA A 262 3.09 2.91 -9.01
C ALA A 262 3.18 2.39 -7.56
N TRP A 263 4.40 2.13 -7.07
CA TRP A 263 4.63 1.65 -5.72
C TRP A 263 4.29 2.72 -4.68
N LEU A 264 4.73 3.96 -4.88
CA LEU A 264 4.34 5.09 -4.03
C LEU A 264 2.82 5.30 -4.04
N LYS A 265 2.17 5.16 -5.20
CA LYS A 265 0.70 5.21 -5.31
C LYS A 265 0.03 4.06 -4.55
N VAL A 266 0.58 2.85 -4.60
CA VAL A 266 0.09 1.68 -3.83
C VAL A 266 0.15 1.99 -2.33
N LEU A 267 1.28 2.48 -1.84
CA LEU A 267 1.48 2.87 -0.44
C LEU A 267 0.57 4.03 -0.02
N GLY A 268 0.35 5.03 -0.88
CA GLY A 268 -0.45 6.22 -0.57
C GLY A 268 -1.95 6.01 -0.68
N ARG A 269 -2.42 5.22 -1.66
CA ARG A 269 -3.83 5.22 -2.10
C ARG A 269 -4.50 3.84 -2.21
N PHE A 270 -3.78 2.74 -1.98
CA PHE A 270 -4.36 1.38 -2.05
C PHE A 270 -4.29 0.59 -0.75
N LEU A 271 -3.15 0.58 -0.06
CA LEU A 271 -3.04 -0.18 1.20
C LEU A 271 -3.94 0.42 2.28
N HIS A 272 -4.60 -0.40 3.08
CA HIS A 272 -5.34 0.09 4.25
C HIS A 272 -5.41 -0.99 5.33
N LEU A 273 -5.55 -0.57 6.59
CA LEU A 273 -5.54 -1.44 7.74
C LEU A 273 -6.96 -1.65 8.25
N GLU A 274 -7.65 -2.66 7.75
CA GLU A 274 -9.00 -3.01 8.22
C GLU A 274 -8.96 -3.40 9.71
N ARG A 275 -9.82 -2.77 10.52
CA ARG A 275 -9.97 -3.07 11.95
C ARG A 275 -11.40 -3.53 12.22
N LYS A 276 -11.57 -4.78 12.64
CA LYS A 276 -12.89 -5.34 12.97
C LYS A 276 -12.95 -5.75 14.44
N PRO A 277 -13.99 -5.35 15.19
CA PRO A 277 -14.23 -5.91 16.51
C PRO A 277 -14.58 -7.39 16.35
N VAL A 278 -13.91 -8.25 17.11
CA VAL A 278 -14.16 -9.69 17.18
C VAL A 278 -14.36 -10.05 18.64
N GLU A 279 -15.44 -10.77 18.90
CA GLU A 279 -15.73 -11.31 20.22
C GLU A 279 -15.29 -12.77 20.25
N ASP A 280 -14.51 -13.13 21.26
CA ASP A 280 -14.15 -14.53 21.47
C ASP A 280 -15.30 -15.33 22.12
N PHE A 281 -15.14 -16.64 22.21
CA PHE A 281 -16.14 -17.52 22.83
C PHE A 281 -16.42 -17.20 24.32
N HIS A 282 -15.57 -16.40 24.96
CA HIS A 282 -15.70 -15.97 26.36
C HIS A 282 -16.26 -14.55 26.51
N GLY A 283 -16.69 -13.91 25.42
CA GLY A 283 -17.25 -12.55 25.43
C GLY A 283 -16.20 -11.43 25.46
N HIS A 284 -14.90 -11.74 25.32
CA HIS A 284 -13.87 -10.71 25.25
C HIS A 284 -13.83 -10.09 23.86
N ARG A 285 -14.01 -8.78 23.81
CA ARG A 285 -13.90 -7.98 22.59
C ARG A 285 -12.44 -7.67 22.30
N THR A 286 -11.93 -8.19 21.21
CA THR A 286 -10.62 -7.87 20.65
C THR A 286 -10.79 -7.17 19.31
N THR A 287 -9.78 -6.42 18.85
CA THR A 287 -9.79 -5.84 17.51
C THR A 287 -8.90 -6.68 16.61
N LYS A 288 -9.48 -7.30 15.58
CA LYS A 288 -8.73 -7.98 14.54
C LYS A 288 -8.30 -6.96 13.50
N GLU A 289 -7.00 -6.79 13.37
CA GLU A 289 -6.40 -5.94 12.34
C GLU A 289 -5.96 -6.78 11.13
N THR A 290 -6.32 -6.35 9.93
CA THR A 290 -5.97 -7.00 8.66
C THR A 290 -5.47 -5.94 7.68
N LEU A 291 -4.21 -6.06 7.25
CA LEU A 291 -3.67 -5.17 6.23
C LEU A 291 -4.13 -5.65 4.86
N ILE A 292 -4.90 -4.82 4.17
CA ILE A 292 -5.45 -5.10 2.85
C ILE A 292 -4.53 -4.51 1.80
N PHE A 293 -3.97 -5.39 0.98
CA PHE A 293 -3.22 -5.06 -0.24
C PHE A 293 -4.11 -5.39 -1.44
N PRO A 294 -4.15 -4.54 -2.50
CA PRO A 294 -5.01 -4.80 -3.65
C PRO A 294 -4.60 -6.10 -4.35
N ARG A 295 -5.57 -6.90 -4.80
CA ARG A 295 -5.28 -7.97 -5.76
C ARG A 295 -4.93 -7.36 -7.11
N TYR A 296 -4.18 -8.08 -7.96
CA TYR A 296 -3.68 -7.54 -9.22
C TYR A 296 -4.81 -6.94 -10.09
N HIS A 297 -5.89 -7.69 -10.33
CA HIS A 297 -7.02 -7.21 -11.14
C HIS A 297 -7.72 -5.98 -10.55
N GLN A 298 -7.70 -5.82 -9.22
CA GLN A 298 -8.25 -4.65 -8.55
C GLN A 298 -7.36 -3.43 -8.74
N TRP A 299 -6.05 -3.60 -8.61
CA TRP A 299 -5.08 -2.54 -8.88
C TRP A 299 -5.13 -2.11 -10.35
N GLU A 300 -5.17 -3.08 -11.27
CA GLU A 300 -5.24 -2.83 -12.71
C GLU A 300 -6.51 -2.05 -13.09
N VAL A 301 -7.69 -2.52 -12.67
CA VAL A 301 -8.95 -1.86 -13.06
C VAL A 301 -9.04 -0.44 -12.53
N VAL A 302 -8.59 -0.21 -11.29
CA VAL A 302 -8.61 1.13 -10.69
C VAL A 302 -7.70 2.06 -11.48
N ASN A 303 -6.47 1.64 -11.81
CA ASN A 303 -5.56 2.46 -12.60
C ASN A 303 -6.09 2.71 -14.01
N ARG A 304 -6.66 1.70 -14.68
CA ARG A 304 -7.26 1.86 -16.02
C ARG A 304 -8.41 2.86 -16.01
N LEU A 305 -9.28 2.84 -15.01
CA LEU A 305 -10.39 3.78 -14.90
C LEU A 305 -9.91 5.21 -14.64
N ILE A 306 -8.93 5.41 -13.77
CA ILE A 306 -8.37 6.74 -13.51
C ILE A 306 -7.65 7.29 -14.74
N GLN A 307 -6.81 6.49 -15.39
CA GLN A 307 -6.11 6.92 -16.61
C GLN A 307 -7.06 7.15 -17.78
N GLY A 308 -8.05 6.29 -17.98
CA GLY A 308 -9.10 6.48 -18.98
C GLY A 308 -9.89 7.77 -18.74
N THR A 309 -10.21 8.08 -17.48
CA THR A 309 -10.93 9.32 -17.12
C THR A 309 -10.09 10.58 -17.38
N LEU A 310 -8.78 10.53 -17.12
CA LEU A 310 -7.86 11.64 -17.45
C LEU A 310 -7.71 11.83 -18.97
N ALA A 311 -7.67 10.74 -19.74
CA ALA A 311 -7.47 10.79 -21.19
C ALA A 311 -8.75 11.16 -21.97
N GLU A 312 -9.91 10.62 -21.56
CA GLU A 312 -11.18 10.75 -22.29
C GLU A 312 -12.07 11.89 -21.78
N GLY A 313 -11.76 12.43 -20.60
CA GLY A 313 -12.60 13.40 -19.89
C GLY A 313 -13.81 12.77 -19.16
N PRO A 314 -14.61 13.59 -18.46
CA PRO A 314 -15.82 13.15 -17.77
C PRO A 314 -16.94 12.72 -18.76
N GLY A 315 -18.02 12.14 -18.23
CA GLY A 315 -19.21 11.76 -19.02
C GLY A 315 -19.18 10.38 -19.68
N ARG A 316 -18.08 9.64 -19.54
CA ARG A 316 -17.91 8.27 -20.07
C ARG A 316 -18.57 7.22 -19.18
N ARG A 317 -18.97 6.10 -19.79
CA ARG A 317 -19.58 4.95 -19.09
C ARG A 317 -18.67 3.75 -19.21
N TYR A 318 -18.30 3.18 -18.07
CA TYR A 318 -17.44 2.01 -17.99
C TYR A 318 -18.20 0.83 -17.38
N LEU A 319 -18.04 -0.36 -17.96
CA LEU A 319 -18.55 -1.62 -17.41
C LEU A 319 -17.38 -2.47 -16.93
N VAL A 320 -17.34 -2.76 -15.62
CA VAL A 320 -16.34 -3.63 -15.01
C VAL A 320 -16.99 -4.97 -14.65
N GLN A 321 -16.55 -6.04 -15.30
CA GLN A 321 -17.06 -7.39 -15.06
C GLN A 321 -16.09 -8.20 -14.21
N HIS A 322 -16.36 -8.30 -12.91
CA HIS A 322 -15.63 -9.17 -11.99
C HIS A 322 -16.55 -10.21 -11.34
N SER A 323 -16.02 -11.42 -11.14
CA SER A 323 -16.72 -12.53 -10.50
C SER A 323 -17.21 -12.19 -9.08
N ALA A 324 -18.17 -12.97 -8.57
CA ALA A 324 -18.59 -12.88 -7.17
C ALA A 324 -17.41 -13.24 -6.24
N GLY A 325 -17.27 -12.54 -5.11
CA GLY A 325 -16.17 -12.77 -4.15
C GLY A 325 -14.78 -12.23 -4.58
N SER A 326 -14.67 -11.58 -5.74
CA SER A 326 -13.42 -10.97 -6.23
C SER A 326 -12.96 -9.72 -5.46
N GLY A 327 -13.75 -9.24 -4.49
CA GLY A 327 -13.47 -8.04 -3.70
C GLY A 327 -13.90 -6.74 -4.39
N LYS A 328 -15.00 -6.74 -5.14
CA LYS A 328 -15.51 -5.58 -5.88
C LYS A 328 -15.68 -4.32 -5.02
N SER A 329 -16.11 -4.46 -3.76
CA SER A 329 -16.26 -3.34 -2.84
C SER A 329 -14.96 -2.53 -2.72
N ASN A 330 -13.82 -3.18 -2.50
CA ASN A 330 -12.53 -2.47 -2.40
C ASN A 330 -12.18 -1.72 -3.69
N SER A 331 -12.44 -2.31 -4.87
CA SER A 331 -12.24 -1.63 -6.15
C SER A 331 -13.10 -0.37 -6.26
N ILE A 332 -14.39 -0.44 -5.87
CA ILE A 332 -15.30 0.72 -5.89
C ILE A 332 -14.79 1.80 -4.94
N ALA A 333 -14.41 1.44 -3.72
CA ALA A 333 -13.87 2.37 -2.73
C ALA A 333 -12.61 3.08 -3.24
N TRP A 334 -11.65 2.34 -3.81
CA TRP A 334 -10.42 2.92 -4.36
C TRP A 334 -10.67 3.83 -5.57
N VAL A 335 -11.59 3.45 -6.47
CA VAL A 335 -11.98 4.30 -7.60
C VAL A 335 -12.64 5.58 -7.08
N ALA A 336 -13.63 5.48 -6.19
CA ALA A 336 -14.35 6.63 -5.69
C ALA A 336 -13.42 7.64 -4.99
N HIS A 337 -12.52 7.13 -4.14
CA HIS A 337 -11.52 7.94 -3.46
C HIS A 337 -10.56 8.65 -4.43
N GLN A 338 -10.09 7.96 -5.47
CA GLN A 338 -9.16 8.56 -6.43
C GLN A 338 -9.85 9.55 -7.37
N LEU A 339 -11.10 9.30 -7.78
CA LEU A 339 -11.88 10.24 -8.59
C LEU A 339 -12.21 11.52 -7.82
N ALA A 340 -12.53 11.42 -6.52
CA ALA A 340 -12.80 12.58 -5.67
C ALA A 340 -11.61 13.54 -5.51
N ASN A 341 -10.40 13.01 -5.69
CA ASN A 341 -9.13 13.73 -5.62
C ASN A 341 -8.48 13.92 -7.01
N LEU A 342 -9.25 13.76 -8.09
CA LEU A 342 -8.77 13.97 -9.45
C LEU A 342 -8.91 15.43 -9.86
N TYR A 343 -7.88 15.95 -10.52
CA TYR A 343 -7.83 17.34 -10.97
C TYR A 343 -7.49 17.41 -12.46
N ALA A 344 -8.02 18.44 -13.11
CA ALA A 344 -7.72 18.80 -14.49
C ALA A 344 -6.36 19.53 -14.58
N GLU A 345 -5.84 19.67 -15.80
CA GLU A 345 -4.54 20.32 -16.05
C GLU A 345 -4.49 21.78 -15.59
N ASP A 346 -5.64 22.46 -15.56
CA ASP A 346 -5.79 23.84 -15.07
C ASP A 346 -5.81 23.96 -13.54
N GLY A 347 -5.68 22.84 -12.81
CA GLY A 347 -5.71 22.79 -11.36
C GLY A 347 -7.13 22.85 -10.77
N THR A 348 -8.17 22.79 -11.59
CA THR A 348 -9.55 22.63 -11.11
C THR A 348 -9.87 21.16 -10.84
N LYS A 349 -10.84 20.91 -9.95
CA LYS A 349 -11.28 19.53 -9.69
C LYS A 349 -12.08 19.02 -10.87
N LEU A 350 -11.81 17.79 -11.29
CA LEU A 350 -12.58 17.16 -12.35
C LEU A 350 -13.99 16.78 -11.89
N PHE A 351 -14.12 16.39 -10.61
CA PHE A 351 -15.41 16.06 -10.00
C PHE A 351 -15.61 16.81 -8.68
N ASN A 352 -16.77 17.43 -8.51
CA ASN A 352 -17.17 18.06 -7.25
C ASN A 352 -17.48 17.01 -6.17
N SER A 353 -18.25 15.99 -6.57
CA SER A 353 -18.72 14.89 -5.73
C SER A 353 -18.76 13.57 -6.52
N VAL A 354 -18.50 12.47 -5.84
CA VAL A 354 -18.59 11.10 -6.36
C VAL A 354 -19.70 10.36 -5.61
N ILE A 355 -20.67 9.85 -6.36
CA ILE A 355 -21.83 9.14 -5.79
C ILE A 355 -21.66 7.64 -6.00
N VAL A 356 -21.65 6.88 -4.91
CA VAL A 356 -21.59 5.42 -4.92
C VAL A 356 -22.97 4.87 -4.62
N VAL A 357 -23.58 4.21 -5.61
CA VAL A 357 -24.91 3.60 -5.47
C VAL A 357 -24.76 2.10 -5.23
N THR A 358 -25.40 1.58 -4.18
CA THR A 358 -25.44 0.14 -3.87
C THR A 358 -26.87 -0.37 -3.75
N ASP A 359 -27.10 -1.62 -4.18
CA ASP A 359 -28.39 -2.31 -4.04
C ASP A 359 -28.58 -2.94 -2.64
N ARG A 360 -27.57 -2.85 -1.76
CA ARG A 360 -27.67 -3.43 -0.42
C ARG A 360 -28.52 -2.55 0.50
N THR A 361 -29.40 -3.18 1.28
CA THR A 361 -30.28 -2.52 2.28
C THR A 361 -29.49 -1.90 3.43
N VAL A 362 -28.36 -2.51 3.77
CA VAL A 362 -27.35 -1.98 4.70
C VAL A 362 -26.19 -1.48 3.87
N LEU A 363 -25.82 -0.20 4.05
CA LEU A 363 -24.61 0.34 3.44
C LEU A 363 -23.43 -0.56 3.85
N ASP A 364 -22.62 -0.95 2.87
CA ASP A 364 -21.50 -1.84 3.08
C ASP A 364 -20.50 -1.16 4.03
N SER A 365 -20.50 -1.55 5.31
CA SER A 365 -19.59 -1.00 6.32
C SER A 365 -18.14 -1.18 5.88
N GLN A 366 -17.84 -2.22 5.09
CA GLN A 366 -16.53 -2.40 4.50
C GLN A 366 -16.18 -1.30 3.49
N LEU A 367 -17.14 -0.86 2.65
CA LEU A 367 -16.91 0.27 1.74
C LEU A 367 -16.67 1.56 2.54
N GLN A 368 -17.51 1.82 3.54
CA GLN A 368 -17.39 3.02 4.38
C GLN A 368 -16.06 3.05 5.11
N ASP A 369 -15.72 1.99 5.84
CA ASP A 369 -14.47 1.88 6.60
C ASP A 369 -13.26 2.01 5.68
N THR A 370 -13.31 1.40 4.49
CA THR A 370 -12.23 1.51 3.50
C THR A 370 -12.05 2.97 3.07
N ILE A 371 -13.13 3.67 2.71
CA ILE A 371 -13.05 5.07 2.25
C ILE A 371 -12.63 6.00 3.40
N TYR A 372 -13.18 5.83 4.60
CA TYR A 372 -12.82 6.61 5.80
C TYR A 372 -11.34 6.50 6.16
N GLN A 373 -10.70 5.34 5.95
CA GLN A 373 -9.28 5.19 6.26
C GLN A 373 -8.34 5.91 5.29
N PHE A 374 -8.81 6.23 4.08
CA PHE A 374 -8.04 7.05 3.15
C PHE A 374 -8.22 8.55 3.42
N GLU A 375 -9.39 8.96 3.95
CA GLU A 375 -9.72 10.37 4.18
C GLU A 375 -9.84 10.68 5.69
N HIS A 376 -8.74 11.17 6.28
CA HIS A 376 -8.70 11.57 7.69
C HIS A 376 -9.34 12.95 7.96
N ALA A 377 -9.85 13.63 6.94
CA ALA A 377 -10.54 14.91 7.11
C ALA A 377 -12.03 14.66 7.43
N HIS A 378 -12.48 15.09 8.61
CA HIS A 378 -13.89 15.12 8.96
C HIS A 378 -14.69 15.94 7.94
N GLY A 379 -15.77 15.36 7.37
CA GLY A 379 -16.69 16.03 6.44
C GLY A 379 -16.55 15.65 4.96
N VAL A 380 -15.64 14.71 4.62
CA VAL A 380 -15.37 14.34 3.22
C VAL A 380 -16.25 13.19 2.72
N VAL A 381 -16.65 12.28 3.62
CA VAL A 381 -17.53 11.14 3.35
C VAL A 381 -18.84 11.29 4.11
N CYS A 382 -19.97 11.28 3.40
CA CYS A 382 -21.30 11.27 4.00
C CYS A 382 -22.04 9.98 3.62
N PRO A 383 -22.19 9.03 4.57
CA PRO A 383 -23.08 7.89 4.38
C PRO A 383 -24.53 8.29 4.70
N ILE A 384 -25.44 8.05 3.76
CA ILE A 384 -26.87 8.33 3.98
C ILE A 384 -27.54 7.12 4.61
N THR A 385 -27.71 7.12 5.93
CA THR A 385 -28.36 6.03 6.69
C THR A 385 -29.62 6.51 7.42
N ARG A 386 -30.43 5.57 7.92
CA ARG A 386 -31.63 5.87 8.74
C ARG A 386 -31.27 6.29 10.17
N ASP A 387 -30.06 5.98 10.63
CA ASP A 387 -29.70 6.00 12.05
C ASP A 387 -28.90 7.25 12.45
N ILE A 388 -28.52 8.10 11.48
CA ILE A 388 -27.79 9.33 11.72
C ILE A 388 -28.78 10.51 11.76
N GLY A 389 -29.26 10.82 12.97
CA GLY A 389 -30.11 11.98 13.25
C GLY A 389 -31.61 11.80 12.96
N ASN A 390 -32.40 12.84 13.22
CA ASN A 390 -33.85 12.88 13.00
C ASN A 390 -34.24 13.25 11.55
N GLN A 391 -33.26 13.45 10.66
CA GLN A 391 -33.48 13.89 9.29
C GLN A 391 -33.84 12.70 8.38
N SER A 392 -34.73 12.94 7.42
CA SER A 392 -35.03 11.96 6.38
C SER A 392 -33.80 11.71 5.49
N LYS A 393 -33.70 10.53 4.88
CA LYS A 393 -32.58 10.18 3.98
C LYS A 393 -32.42 11.18 2.82
N SER A 394 -33.52 11.77 2.37
CA SER A 394 -33.54 12.77 1.30
C SER A 394 -32.97 14.12 1.74
N GLU A 395 -33.24 14.54 2.98
CA GLU A 395 -32.69 15.78 3.55
C GLU A 395 -31.19 15.66 3.78
N GLN A 396 -30.73 14.53 4.37
CA GLN A 396 -29.30 14.27 4.55
C GLN A 396 -28.53 14.31 3.22
N LEU A 397 -29.14 13.77 2.16
CA LEU A 397 -28.55 13.76 0.82
C LEU A 397 -28.49 15.16 0.20
N ALA A 398 -29.55 15.95 0.35
CA ALA A 398 -29.59 17.33 -0.11
C ALA A 398 -28.57 18.21 0.64
N ASP A 399 -28.37 17.97 1.93
CA ASP A 399 -27.36 18.65 2.75
C ASP A 399 -25.94 18.22 2.36
N ALA A 400 -25.71 16.94 2.08
CA ALA A 400 -24.41 16.42 1.63
C ALA A 400 -23.99 17.02 0.27
N LEU A 401 -24.93 17.16 -0.67
CA LEU A 401 -24.69 17.84 -1.94
C LEU A 401 -24.46 19.34 -1.76
N ALA A 402 -25.29 20.01 -0.95
CA ALA A 402 -25.15 21.45 -0.69
C ALA A 402 -23.82 21.80 0.02
N SER A 403 -23.32 20.89 0.85
CA SER A 403 -22.04 21.01 1.56
C SER A 403 -20.82 20.60 0.71
N ASN A 404 -20.99 20.26 -0.58
CA ASN A 404 -19.93 19.76 -1.45
C ASN A 404 -19.16 18.57 -0.83
N THR A 405 -19.89 17.65 -0.18
CA THR A 405 -19.32 16.40 0.31
C THR A 405 -18.68 15.66 -0.87
N ARG A 406 -17.45 15.17 -0.69
CA ARG A 406 -16.68 14.56 -1.80
C ARG A 406 -17.20 13.20 -2.20
N ILE A 407 -17.52 12.35 -1.22
CA ILE A 407 -17.96 10.98 -1.48
C ILE A 407 -19.28 10.75 -0.78
N ILE A 408 -20.30 10.43 -1.56
CA ILE A 408 -21.66 10.22 -1.07
C ILE A 408 -22.04 8.78 -1.38
N ILE A 409 -22.39 8.01 -0.35
CA ILE A 409 -22.78 6.61 -0.52
C ILE A 409 -24.28 6.51 -0.25
N VAL A 410 -25.02 5.98 -1.25
CA VAL A 410 -26.48 5.88 -1.23
C VAL A 410 -26.94 4.48 -1.62
N THR A 411 -28.13 4.10 -1.17
CA THR A 411 -28.78 2.87 -1.67
C THR A 411 -29.62 3.17 -2.90
N ILE A 412 -29.89 2.15 -3.72
CA ILE A 412 -30.75 2.29 -4.91
C ILE A 412 -32.14 2.83 -4.56
N GLN A 413 -32.65 2.51 -3.37
CA GLN A 413 -33.96 2.94 -2.87
C GLN A 413 -34.00 4.44 -2.53
N THR A 414 -32.85 5.01 -2.16
CA THR A 414 -32.71 6.45 -1.88
C THR A 414 -32.35 7.26 -3.11
N PHE A 415 -32.03 6.59 -4.22
CA PHE A 415 -31.60 7.25 -5.45
C PHE A 415 -32.70 8.09 -6.12
N PRO A 416 -34.00 7.72 -6.13
CA PRO A 416 -35.04 8.61 -6.65
C PRO A 416 -35.11 9.96 -5.92
N ALA A 417 -34.92 9.95 -4.60
CA ALA A 417 -34.89 11.18 -3.81
C ALA A 417 -33.69 12.09 -4.13
N LEU A 418 -32.60 11.52 -4.68
CA LEU A 418 -31.48 12.30 -5.22
C LEU A 418 -31.94 13.15 -6.40
N PHE A 419 -32.67 12.55 -7.35
CA PHE A 419 -33.18 13.27 -8.52
C PHE A 419 -34.15 14.37 -8.09
N ASP A 420 -35.07 14.07 -7.17
CA ASP A 420 -35.99 15.08 -6.64
C ASP A 420 -35.24 16.26 -5.97
N ALA A 421 -34.11 15.99 -5.30
CA ALA A 421 -33.29 17.01 -4.67
C ALA A 421 -32.49 17.84 -5.68
N LEU A 422 -31.96 17.21 -6.73
CA LEU A 422 -31.24 17.88 -7.83
C LEU A 422 -32.20 18.74 -8.66
N ASP A 423 -33.39 18.24 -8.96
CA ASP A 423 -34.42 18.96 -9.73
C ASP A 423 -34.96 20.18 -8.98
N LYS A 424 -35.11 20.09 -7.64
CA LYS A 424 -35.54 21.21 -6.79
C LYS A 424 -34.47 22.28 -6.57
N ARG A 425 -33.20 22.00 -6.90
CA ARG A 425 -32.07 22.92 -6.71
C ARG A 425 -31.22 22.97 -8.00
N PRO A 426 -31.69 23.67 -9.06
CA PRO A 426 -31.07 23.65 -10.39
C PRO A 426 -29.60 24.14 -10.45
N HIS A 427 -29.15 24.95 -9.48
CA HIS A 427 -27.74 25.32 -9.33
C HIS A 427 -26.81 24.14 -8.99
N LEU A 428 -27.35 23.03 -8.47
CA LEU A 428 -26.63 21.77 -8.28
C LEU A 428 -26.68 20.88 -9.54
N ALA A 429 -27.69 21.03 -10.39
CA ALA A 429 -27.86 20.24 -11.63
C ALA A 429 -26.97 20.72 -12.79
N GLU A 430 -26.63 22.02 -12.83
CA GLU A 430 -25.64 22.55 -13.79
C GLU A 430 -24.23 21.94 -13.61
N ALA A 431 -23.93 21.42 -12.41
CA ALA A 431 -22.66 20.73 -12.11
C ALA A 431 -22.62 19.26 -12.56
N THR A 432 -23.76 18.66 -12.91
CA THR A 432 -23.89 17.22 -13.24
C THR A 432 -23.88 16.93 -14.75
N THR A 433 -23.93 17.97 -15.59
CA THR A 433 -24.26 17.84 -17.03
C THR A 433 -23.15 18.32 -17.98
N ARG A 434 -21.88 18.30 -17.56
CA ARG A 434 -20.74 18.53 -18.45
C ARG A 434 -19.74 17.39 -18.41
#